data_AF-A0A6M0CAE9-F1
#
_entry.id   AF-A0A6M0CAE9-F1
#
_cell.length_a   1.000
_cell.length_b   1.000
_cell.length_c   1.000
_cell.angle_alpha   90.00
_cell.angle_beta   90.00
_cell.angle_gamma   90.00
#
_symmetry.space_group_name_H-M   'P 1'
#
loop_
_entity.id
_entity.type
_entity.pdbx_description
1 polymer ?
#
loop_
_entity_poly.entity_id
_entity_poly.type
_entity_poly.pdbx_seq_one_letter_code
_entity_poly.pdbx_strand_id
1 'polypeptide(L)'
;VVATRWHLIIGGLPLFALSAGVESEQWVNIDTSGWLAMAYSTVFGSAIAYGLFFYFASRGSLTSLSALTFLTPIFALVFGNLFLGEVLSHLQSFGVGLTLVSIYLINQRDVLAEKLSFNRETEEKKLLPKSEKKAVEMPVEVRVKEGNSSL
;
A
#
# COMPACT_ATOMS: atom_id res chain seq x y z
N VAL A 1 9.61 -0.22 7.85
CA VAL A 1 9.69 0.67 9.03
C VAL A 1 11.08 1.26 9.26
N VAL A 2 12.18 0.48 9.27
CA VAL A 2 13.55 1.03 9.48
C VAL A 2 13.96 1.97 8.34
N ALA A 3 13.75 1.59 7.07
CA ALA A 3 14.10 2.42 5.91
C ALA A 3 13.34 3.76 5.87
N THR A 4 12.05 3.77 6.20
CA THR A 4 11.23 5.00 6.23
C THR A 4 11.71 5.98 7.30
N ARG A 5 12.19 5.49 8.45
CA ARG A 5 12.76 6.33 9.50
C ARG A 5 14.07 7.00 9.05
N TRP A 6 14.94 6.25 8.39
CA TRP A 6 16.16 6.80 7.81
C TRP A 6 15.87 7.84 6.71
N HIS A 7 14.86 7.61 5.87
CA HIS A 7 14.42 8.60 4.89
C HIS A 7 13.99 9.92 5.54
N LEU A 8 13.25 9.89 6.64
CA LEU A 8 12.84 11.12 7.35
C LEU A 8 14.03 11.89 7.91
N ILE A 9 15.04 11.19 8.45
CA ILE A 9 16.27 11.82 8.95
C ILE A 9 17.08 12.42 7.79
N ILE A 10 17.26 11.65 6.72
CA ILE A 10 18.03 12.08 5.55
C ILE A 10 17.33 13.21 4.79
N GLY A 11 15.99 13.27 4.78
CA GLY A 11 15.25 14.38 4.18
C GLY A 11 15.17 15.60 5.08
N GLY A 12 14.98 15.42 6.39
CA GLY A 12 14.84 16.51 7.35
C GLY A 12 16.14 17.25 7.63
N LEU A 13 17.27 16.55 7.71
CA LEU A 13 18.55 17.16 8.07
C LEU A 13 19.05 18.18 7.02
N PRO A 14 18.99 17.91 5.70
CA PRO A 14 19.33 18.90 4.68
C PRO A 14 18.34 20.06 4.64
N LEU A 15 17.04 19.80 4.82
CA LEU A 15 16.03 20.87 4.89
C LEU A 15 16.28 21.80 6.07
N PHE A 16 16.66 21.25 7.23
CA PHE A 16 17.04 22.03 8.40
C PHE A 16 18.30 22.87 8.13
N ALA A 17 19.33 22.28 7.52
CA ALA A 17 20.56 22.97 7.17
C ALA A 17 20.33 24.11 6.14
N LEU A 18 19.47 23.86 5.14
CA LEU A 18 19.09 24.87 4.15
C LEU A 18 18.26 25.99 4.79
N SER A 19 17.30 25.65 5.66
CA SER A 19 16.49 26.65 6.37
C SER A 19 17.38 27.57 7.22
N ALA A 20 18.40 27.02 7.89
CA ALA A 20 19.37 27.82 8.66
C ALA A 20 20.24 28.77 7.81
N GLY A 21 20.44 28.47 6.52
CA GLY A 21 21.24 29.29 5.61
C GLY A 21 20.45 30.26 4.73
N VAL A 22 19.16 29.98 4.49
CA VAL A 22 18.32 30.72 3.55
C VAL A 22 17.27 31.58 4.25
N GLU A 23 16.72 31.13 5.38
CA GLU A 23 15.68 31.86 6.08
C GLU A 23 16.24 32.73 7.20
N SER A 24 15.74 33.96 7.29
CA SER A 24 15.99 34.89 8.39
C SER A 24 14.74 34.91 9.29
N GLU A 25 14.89 35.05 10.61
CA GLU A 25 13.78 35.16 11.59
C GLU A 25 13.02 33.85 11.94
N GLN A 26 13.63 32.68 11.77
CA GLN A 26 13.00 31.36 12.04
C GLN A 26 12.26 31.24 13.39
N TRP A 27 12.74 31.94 14.42
CA TRP A 27 12.23 31.83 15.79
C TRP A 27 11.41 33.04 16.24
N VAL A 28 11.39 34.12 15.45
CA VAL A 28 10.81 35.41 15.86
C VAL A 28 9.33 35.50 15.46
N ASN A 29 8.92 34.81 14.40
CA ASN A 29 7.54 34.85 13.88
C ASN A 29 6.63 33.71 14.33
N ILE A 30 7.09 32.77 15.17
CA ILE A 30 6.26 31.65 15.63
C ILE A 30 5.64 32.00 16.99
N ASP A 31 4.34 32.29 16.97
CA ASP A 31 3.55 32.47 18.18
C ASP A 31 3.10 31.11 18.77
N THR A 32 2.44 31.16 19.93
CA THR A 32 1.93 29.94 20.59
C THR A 32 0.97 29.13 19.71
N SER A 33 0.19 29.78 18.85
CA SER A 33 -0.72 29.09 17.93
C SER A 33 0.05 28.35 16.83
N GLY A 34 1.11 28.95 16.27
CA GLY A 34 2.01 28.31 15.32
C GLY A 34 2.66 27.04 15.90
N TRP A 35 3.15 27.12 17.15
CA TRP A 35 3.68 25.94 17.84
C TRP A 35 2.65 24.83 18.03
N LEU A 36 1.41 25.18 18.43
CA LEU A 36 0.33 24.21 18.56
C LEU A 36 -0.06 23.59 17.21
N ALA A 37 -0.11 24.39 16.14
CA ALA A 37 -0.42 23.91 14.79
C ALA A 37 0.64 22.93 14.27
N MET A 38 1.93 23.23 14.48
CA MET A 38 3.03 22.33 14.15
C MET A 38 2.97 21.04 14.96
N ALA A 39 2.70 21.12 16.27
CA ALA A 39 2.56 19.96 17.13
C ALA A 39 1.38 19.08 16.68
N TYR A 40 0.23 19.70 16.40
CA TYR A 40 -0.96 19.01 15.90
C TYR A 40 -0.67 18.29 14.57
N SER A 41 -0.08 18.99 13.60
CA SER A 41 0.26 18.42 12.29
C SER A 41 1.28 17.27 12.40
N THR A 42 2.29 17.42 13.25
CA THR A 42 3.33 16.40 13.46
C THR A 42 2.77 15.16 14.15
N VAL A 43 1.93 15.33 15.17
CA VAL A 43 1.37 14.19 15.94
C VAL A 43 0.25 13.51 15.17
N PHE A 44 -0.78 14.25 14.77
CA PHE A 44 -1.97 13.67 14.14
C PHE A 44 -1.76 13.41 12.66
N GLY A 45 -1.23 14.40 11.93
CA GLY A 45 -1.01 14.31 10.48
C GLY A 45 0.12 13.36 10.09
N SER A 46 1.14 13.20 10.95
CA SER A 46 2.28 12.32 10.67
C SER A 46 2.36 11.10 11.58
N ALA A 47 2.68 11.26 12.87
CA ALA A 47 3.03 10.13 13.73
C ALA A 47 1.90 9.09 13.86
N ILE A 48 0.67 9.54 14.15
CA ILE A 48 -0.51 8.68 14.28
C ILE A 48 -0.88 8.08 12.92
N ALA A 49 -0.96 8.91 11.87
CA ALA A 49 -1.31 8.45 10.52
C ALA A 49 -0.35 7.37 10.00
N TYR A 50 0.96 7.60 10.09
CA TYR A 50 1.96 6.59 9.72
C TYR A 50 1.95 5.38 10.65
N GLY A 51 1.68 5.57 11.94
CA GLY A 51 1.51 4.46 12.90
C GLY A 51 0.38 3.53 12.50
N LEU A 52 -0.79 4.08 12.18
CA LEU A 52 -1.94 3.33 11.67
C LEU A 52 -1.62 2.68 10.31
N PHE A 53 -1.00 3.42 9.39
CA PHE A 53 -0.58 2.88 8.09
C PHE A 53 0.29 1.63 8.24
N PHE A 54 1.35 1.70 9.07
CA PHE A 54 2.21 0.55 9.31
C PHE A 54 1.53 -0.55 10.12
N TYR A 55 0.63 -0.21 11.03
CA TYR A 55 -0.17 -1.19 11.76
C TYR A 55 -1.03 -2.02 10.81
N PHE A 56 -1.80 -1.38 9.91
CA PHE A 56 -2.61 -2.09 8.92
C PHE A 56 -1.75 -2.85 7.90
N ALA A 57 -0.64 -2.26 7.44
CA ALA A 57 0.30 -2.94 6.55
C ALA A 57 0.90 -4.20 7.21
N SER A 58 1.21 -4.16 8.50
CA SER A 58 1.78 -5.30 9.23
C SER A 58 0.78 -6.44 9.45
N ARG A 59 -0.53 -6.16 9.43
CA ARG A 59 -1.60 -7.15 9.58
C ARG A 59 -2.02 -7.81 8.25
N GLY A 60 -1.33 -7.52 7.15
CA GLY A 60 -1.55 -8.19 5.87
C GLY A 60 -2.76 -7.72 5.08
N SER A 61 -3.48 -6.68 5.52
CA SER A 61 -4.59 -6.11 4.75
C SER A 61 -4.07 -5.15 3.68
N LEU A 62 -3.40 -5.67 2.64
CA LEU A 62 -3.03 -4.86 1.46
C LEU A 62 -4.26 -4.14 0.90
N THR A 63 -5.42 -4.78 0.96
CA THR A 63 -6.73 -4.22 0.58
C THR A 63 -7.07 -2.93 1.32
N SER A 64 -6.84 -2.85 2.63
CA SER A 64 -7.12 -1.63 3.40
C SER A 64 -6.15 -0.50 3.06
N LEU A 65 -4.90 -0.84 2.72
CA LEU A 65 -3.88 0.13 2.34
C LEU A 65 -4.17 0.75 0.97
N SER A 66 -4.54 -0.09 0.00
CA SER A 66 -4.99 0.36 -1.32
C SER A 66 -6.27 1.19 -1.22
N ALA A 67 -7.25 0.74 -0.43
CA ALA A 67 -8.49 1.48 -0.21
C ALA A 67 -8.23 2.86 0.42
N LEU A 68 -7.36 2.95 1.44
CA LEU A 68 -7.00 4.22 2.07
C LEU A 68 -6.32 5.18 1.09
N THR A 69 -5.38 4.67 0.27
CA THR A 69 -4.67 5.47 -0.73
C THR A 69 -5.63 6.05 -1.78
N PHE A 70 -6.62 5.27 -2.21
CA PHE A 70 -7.64 5.74 -3.14
C PHE A 70 -8.67 6.69 -2.52
N LEU A 71 -8.86 6.63 -1.20
CA LEU A 71 -9.79 7.48 -0.48
C LEU A 71 -9.17 8.82 -0.05
N THR A 72 -7.82 8.91 0.04
CA THR A 72 -7.10 10.14 0.39
C THR A 72 -7.54 11.36 -0.41
N PRO A 73 -7.66 11.31 -1.76
CA PRO A 73 -8.07 12.48 -2.55
C PRO A 73 -9.51 12.92 -2.26
N ILE A 74 -10.40 11.97 -1.96
CA ILE A 74 -11.79 12.26 -1.57
C ILE A 74 -11.81 13.00 -0.23
N PHE A 75 -11.07 12.50 0.77
CA PHE A 75 -10.97 13.18 2.06
C PHE A 75 -10.35 14.57 1.92
N ALA A 76 -9.28 14.72 1.13
CA ALA A 76 -8.66 16.01 0.88
C ALA A 76 -9.67 17.03 0.34
N LEU A 77 -10.51 16.63 -0.63
CA LEU A 77 -11.54 17.50 -1.20
C LEU A 77 -12.66 17.84 -0.22
N VAL A 78 -13.17 16.84 0.50
CA VAL A 78 -14.23 17.05 1.50
C VAL A 78 -13.76 18.00 2.60
N PHE A 79 -12.56 17.76 3.14
CA PHE A 79 -12.01 18.59 4.20
C PHE A 79 -11.52 19.95 3.71
N GLY A 80 -11.00 20.06 2.48
CA GLY A 80 -10.68 21.36 1.86
C GLY A 80 -11.93 22.22 1.69
N ASN A 81 -13.01 21.66 1.17
CA ASN A 81 -14.28 22.39 1.07
C ASN A 81 -14.88 22.73 2.45
N LEU A 82 -14.83 21.80 3.42
CA LEU A 82 -15.47 22.00 4.72
C LEU A 82 -14.71 22.94 5.66
N PHE A 83 -13.38 22.81 5.75
CA PHE A 83 -12.57 23.57 6.71
C PHE A 83 -11.95 24.83 6.11
N LEU A 84 -11.56 24.81 4.84
CA LEU A 84 -10.98 25.98 4.16
C LEU A 84 -12.04 26.80 3.41
N GLY A 85 -13.24 26.25 3.19
CA GLY A 85 -14.31 26.94 2.46
C GLY A 85 -13.99 27.15 0.98
N GLU A 86 -13.14 26.29 0.40
CA GLU A 86 -12.70 26.44 -1.00
C GLU A 86 -13.87 26.30 -1.97
N VAL A 87 -14.27 27.40 -2.61
CA VAL A 87 -15.23 27.38 -3.72
C VAL A 87 -14.47 27.03 -4.99
N LEU A 88 -14.59 25.77 -5.43
CA LEU A 88 -13.93 25.31 -6.65
C LEU A 88 -14.50 26.03 -7.87
N SER A 89 -13.63 26.67 -8.64
CA SER A 89 -14.00 27.17 -9.96
C SER A 89 -14.44 26.03 -10.87
N HIS A 90 -15.16 26.35 -11.95
CA HIS A 90 -15.64 25.35 -12.92
C HIS A 90 -14.50 24.48 -13.48
N LEU A 91 -13.31 25.07 -13.71
CA LEU A 91 -12.15 24.34 -14.22
C LEU A 91 -11.51 23.42 -13.16
N GLN A 92 -11.44 23.87 -11.91
CA GLN A 92 -10.95 23.04 -10.80
C GLN A 92 -11.90 21.87 -10.53
N SER A 93 -13.22 22.11 -10.58
CA SER A 93 -14.24 21.08 -10.43
C SER A 93 -14.12 20.00 -11.52
N PHE A 94 -13.81 20.40 -12.76
CA PHE A 94 -13.54 19.45 -13.84
C PHE A 94 -12.27 18.63 -13.59
N GLY A 95 -11.19 19.28 -13.14
CA GLY A 95 -9.94 18.58 -12.77
C GLY A 95 -10.16 17.57 -11.65
N VAL A 96 -10.91 17.95 -10.62
CA VAL A 96 -11.33 17.08 -9.50
C VAL A 96 -12.13 15.88 -10.02
N GLY A 97 -13.12 16.12 -10.88
CA GLY A 97 -13.91 15.05 -11.50
C GLY A 97 -13.03 14.07 -12.27
N LEU A 98 -12.08 14.57 -13.07
CA LEU A 98 -11.14 13.75 -13.83
C LEU A 98 -10.23 12.92 -12.94
N THR A 99 -9.72 13.50 -11.84
CA THR A 99 -8.91 12.78 -10.85
C THR A 99 -9.70 11.65 -10.19
N LEU A 100 -10.96 11.90 -9.78
CA LEU A 100 -11.82 10.89 -9.18
C LEU A 100 -12.14 9.75 -10.15
N VAL A 101 -12.45 10.07 -11.42
CA VAL A 101 -12.66 9.07 -12.46
C VAL A 101 -11.40 8.22 -12.67
N SER A 102 -10.23 8.85 -12.73
CA SER A 102 -8.95 8.13 -12.88
C SER A 102 -8.71 7.15 -11.73
N ILE A 103 -8.91 7.60 -10.49
CA ILE A 103 -8.79 6.75 -9.29
C ILE A 103 -9.77 5.57 -9.36
N TYR A 104 -11.01 5.84 -9.76
CA TYR A 104 -12.04 4.82 -9.90
C TYR A 104 -11.66 3.74 -10.93
N LEU A 105 -11.19 4.14 -12.12
CA LEU A 105 -10.74 3.20 -13.16
C LEU A 105 -9.55 2.35 -12.67
N ILE A 106 -8.61 2.96 -11.96
CA ILE A 106 -7.47 2.25 -11.37
C ILE A 106 -7.93 1.25 -10.31
N ASN A 107 -8.84 1.61 -9.42
CA ASN A 107 -9.32 0.70 -8.39
C ASN A 107 -10.07 -0.49 -9.02
N GLN A 108 -10.86 -0.25 -10.07
CA GLN A 108 -11.60 -1.29 -10.76
C GLN A 108 -10.68 -2.35 -11.39
N ARG A 109 -9.55 -1.94 -11.97
CA ARG A 109 -8.57 -2.87 -12.58
C ARG A 109 -7.99 -3.82 -11.54
N ASP A 110 -7.74 -3.34 -10.32
CA ASP A 110 -7.09 -4.11 -9.26
C ASP A 110 -8.08 -5.17 -8.74
N VAL A 111 -9.35 -4.79 -8.57
CA VAL A 111 -10.46 -5.71 -8.22
C VAL A 111 -10.70 -6.76 -9.32
N LEU A 112 -10.64 -6.37 -10.59
CA LEU A 112 -10.81 -7.29 -11.73
C LEU A 112 -9.65 -8.28 -11.82
N ALA A 113 -8.41 -7.83 -11.62
CA ALA A 113 -7.23 -8.69 -11.61
C ALA A 113 -7.30 -9.74 -10.48
N GLU A 114 -7.74 -9.34 -9.28
CA GLU A 114 -7.95 -10.24 -8.14
C GLU A 114 -9.05 -11.28 -8.42
N LYS A 115 -10.16 -10.88 -9.05
CA LYS A 115 -11.23 -11.82 -9.43
C LYS A 115 -10.79 -12.84 -10.46
N LEU A 116 -9.97 -12.46 -11.44
CA LEU A 116 -9.49 -13.35 -12.49
C LEU A 116 -8.47 -14.37 -11.97
N SER A 117 -7.57 -13.97 -11.07
CA SER A 117 -6.61 -14.89 -10.45
C SER A 117 -7.28 -15.91 -9.52
N PHE A 118 -8.24 -15.46 -8.68
CA PHE A 118 -8.99 -16.34 -7.77
C PHE A 118 -9.81 -17.41 -8.51
N ASN A 119 -10.45 -17.03 -9.63
CA ASN A 119 -11.24 -17.96 -10.43
C ASN A 119 -10.35 -19.03 -11.11
N ARG A 120 -9.14 -18.66 -11.52
CA ARG A 120 -8.17 -19.56 -12.16
C ARG A 120 -7.61 -20.60 -11.18
N GLU A 121 -7.24 -20.20 -9.96
CA GLU A 121 -6.80 -21.14 -8.92
C GLU A 121 -7.91 -22.12 -8.52
N THR A 122 -9.15 -21.64 -8.44
CA THR A 122 -10.31 -22.49 -8.10
C THR A 122 -10.60 -23.53 -9.18
N GLU A 123 -10.51 -23.13 -10.46
CA GLU A 123 -10.65 -24.04 -11.59
C GLU A 123 -9.48 -25.03 -11.68
N GLU A 124 -8.23 -24.60 -11.49
CA GLU A 124 -7.05 -25.47 -11.50
C GLU A 124 -7.10 -26.53 -10.40
N LYS A 125 -7.51 -26.16 -9.19
CA LYS A 125 -7.65 -27.09 -8.05
C LYS A 125 -8.80 -28.10 -8.23
N LYS A 126 -9.77 -27.78 -9.08
CA LYS A 126 -10.89 -28.64 -9.47
C LYS A 126 -10.50 -29.56 -10.65
N LEU A 127 -9.61 -29.09 -11.52
CA LEU A 127 -9.08 -29.79 -12.68
C LEU A 127 -7.95 -30.76 -12.35
N LEU A 128 -7.15 -30.50 -11.31
CA LEU A 128 -6.21 -31.47 -10.74
C LEU A 128 -7.01 -32.57 -10.03
N PRO A 129 -7.20 -33.75 -10.65
CA PRO A 129 -8.00 -34.78 -10.01
C PRO A 129 -7.20 -35.31 -8.82
N LYS A 130 -7.91 -35.80 -7.79
CA LYS A 130 -7.37 -36.68 -6.72
C LYS A 130 -6.57 -37.91 -7.22
N SER A 131 -6.39 -38.07 -8.53
CA SER A 131 -5.77 -39.17 -9.26
C SER A 131 -4.24 -39.26 -9.08
N GLU A 132 -3.53 -38.16 -8.84
CA GLU A 132 -2.07 -38.22 -8.70
C GLU A 132 -1.62 -38.93 -7.41
N LYS A 133 -2.46 -38.92 -6.36
CA LYS A 133 -2.18 -39.70 -5.14
C LYS A 133 -2.31 -41.21 -5.33
N LYS A 134 -2.87 -41.69 -6.44
CA LYS A 134 -3.07 -43.12 -6.71
C LYS A 134 -2.10 -43.69 -7.76
N ALA A 135 -1.42 -42.83 -8.53
CA ALA A 135 -0.55 -43.25 -9.62
C ALA A 135 0.93 -43.48 -9.24
N VAL A 136 1.34 -43.09 -8.02
CA VAL A 136 2.75 -43.19 -7.57
C VAL A 136 3.06 -44.51 -6.84
N GLU A 137 2.05 -45.31 -6.49
CA GLU A 137 2.23 -46.68 -5.98
C GLU A 137 2.24 -47.70 -7.14
N MET A 138 3.20 -47.60 -8.05
CA MET A 138 3.51 -48.74 -8.91
C MET A 138 4.47 -49.65 -8.16
N PRO A 139 4.08 -50.89 -7.76
CA PRO A 139 5.04 -51.83 -7.20
C PRO A 139 6.05 -52.14 -8.29
N VAL A 140 7.26 -51.63 -8.14
CA VAL A 140 8.40 -52.03 -8.98
C VAL A 140 8.71 -53.47 -8.58
N GLU A 141 8.09 -54.42 -9.28
CA GLU A 141 8.43 -55.83 -9.17
C GLU A 141 9.80 -56.00 -9.83
N VAL A 142 10.84 -55.90 -8.99
CA VAL A 142 12.23 -56.13 -9.40
C VAL A 142 12.36 -57.61 -9.76
N ARG A 143 12.22 -57.91 -11.05
CA ARG A 143 12.52 -59.24 -11.59
C ARG A 143 14.03 -59.47 -11.49
N VAL A 144 14.45 -60.07 -10.40
CA VAL A 144 15.83 -60.56 -10.22
C VAL A 144 16.09 -61.61 -11.29
N LYS A 145 17.01 -61.29 -12.19
CA LYS A 145 17.47 -62.17 -13.25
C LYS A 145 18.53 -63.10 -12.61
N GLU A 146 18.15 -64.34 -12.30
CA GLU A 146 19.11 -65.37 -11.88
C GLU A 146 20.15 -65.58 -12.98
N GLY A 147 21.40 -65.25 -12.65
CA GLY A 147 22.58 -65.43 -13.48
C GLY A 147 23.47 -66.54 -12.92
N ASN A 148 23.11 -67.78 -13.25
CA ASN A 148 23.95 -68.94 -13.58
C ASN A 148 25.26 -69.23 -12.80
N SER A 149 25.37 -70.44 -12.22
CA SER A 149 26.58 -71.26 -12.36
C SER A 149 26.31 -72.74 -12.09
N SER A 150 26.05 -73.50 -13.16
CA SER A 150 26.46 -74.89 -13.24
C SER A 150 27.99 -74.95 -13.33
N LEU A 151 28.64 -75.47 -12.28
CA LEU A 151 29.77 -76.41 -12.26
C LEU A 151 30.30 -76.53 -10.83
#